data_AF-A0A431HEX2-F1
#
_entry.id   AF-A0A431HEX2-F1
#
_cell.length_a   1.000
_cell.length_b   1.000
_cell.length_c   1.000
_cell.angle_alpha   90.00
_cell.angle_beta   90.00
_cell.angle_gamma   90.00
#
_symmetry.space_group_name_H-M   'P 1'
#
loop_
_entity.id
_entity.type
_entity.pdbx_description
1 polymer ?
#
loop_
_entity_poly.entity_id
_entity_poly.type
_entity_poly.pdbx_seq_one_letter_code
_entity_poly.pdbx_strand_id
1 'polypeptide(L)'
;MNNGLPFPPKNDKQRKYVCFVCGKGFLSFDEYKEHIVESHEEGREFVCCPLERCGSPVRDLRLHFKVKHPHEKIPAKGQMKAVVWKDQTNRGEGKLKSRKPKFREGYLTSTKNGGKEMHYRSGMECNVYECLECMSEIISYEVEPFKVKYTFQGEMHEYNPDLKINFSDGHVEIWEIKPSDQTHLPKNSAKWESCQQHCEARGYKFMVLTEIGLNKLKQKIKNNL
;
A
#
# COMPACT_ATOMS: atom_id res chain seq x y z
N MET A 1 37.83 11.26 -47.32
CA MET A 1 38.44 11.70 -46.05
C MET A 1 37.35 11.68 -45.00
N ASN A 2 37.30 10.61 -44.18
CA ASN A 2 36.18 10.37 -43.26
C ASN A 2 36.69 10.57 -41.83
N ASN A 3 36.15 11.57 -41.13
CA ASN A 3 36.52 11.97 -39.77
C ASN A 3 36.00 10.94 -38.76
N GLY A 4 36.89 10.08 -38.28
CA GLY A 4 36.60 9.14 -37.20
C GLY A 4 36.37 9.87 -35.87
N LEU A 5 35.23 9.61 -35.24
CA LEU A 5 34.93 10.09 -33.88
C LEU A 5 35.88 9.43 -32.85
N PRO A 6 36.25 10.15 -31.77
CA PRO A 6 37.39 9.82 -30.92
C PRO A 6 37.00 8.93 -29.74
N PHE A 7 36.24 7.86 -29.97
CA PHE A 7 35.86 6.96 -28.90
C PHE A 7 36.19 5.51 -29.24
N PRO A 8 37.07 4.84 -28.45
CA PRO A 8 37.35 3.44 -28.66
C PRO A 8 36.08 2.60 -28.42
N PRO A 9 35.92 1.48 -29.13
CA PRO A 9 34.78 0.58 -28.94
C PRO A 9 34.81 0.07 -27.49
N LYS A 10 33.74 0.32 -26.74
CA LYS A 10 33.61 -0.18 -25.36
C LYS A 10 33.50 -1.71 -25.39
N ASN A 11 34.55 -2.35 -24.90
CA ASN A 11 34.60 -3.78 -24.63
C ASN A 11 33.38 -4.31 -23.89
N ASP A 12 32.95 -5.47 -24.37
CA ASP A 12 31.97 -6.43 -23.88
C ASP A 12 31.78 -6.48 -22.35
N LYS A 13 30.80 -5.73 -21.84
CA LYS A 13 30.22 -5.95 -20.50
C LYS A 13 28.71 -6.02 -20.65
N GLN A 14 28.18 -7.23 -20.72
CA GLN A 14 26.75 -7.53 -20.73
C GLN A 14 26.04 -6.64 -19.69
N ARG A 15 25.08 -5.81 -20.14
CA ARG A 15 24.36 -4.85 -19.29
C ARG A 15 23.58 -5.63 -18.23
N LYS A 16 23.99 -5.55 -16.96
CA LYS A 16 23.31 -6.18 -15.84
C LYS A 16 22.07 -5.39 -15.42
N TYR A 17 21.01 -6.09 -15.03
CA TYR A 17 19.82 -5.51 -14.42
C TYR A 17 20.02 -5.46 -12.92
N VAL A 18 19.83 -4.30 -12.29
CA VAL A 18 20.05 -4.15 -10.84
C VAL A 18 18.71 -3.83 -10.19
N CYS A 19 18.30 -4.67 -9.24
CA CYS A 19 17.12 -4.45 -8.43
C CYS A 19 17.20 -3.09 -7.73
N PHE A 20 16.24 -2.22 -8.02
CA PHE A 20 16.20 -0.90 -7.44
C PHE A 20 15.74 -0.92 -5.97
N VAL A 21 15.15 -2.04 -5.51
CA VAL A 21 14.71 -2.20 -4.12
C VAL A 21 15.83 -2.69 -3.21
N CYS A 22 16.66 -3.64 -3.64
CA CYS A 22 17.68 -4.27 -2.78
C CYS A 22 19.12 -4.24 -3.35
N GLY A 23 19.32 -3.80 -4.59
CA GLY A 23 20.64 -3.70 -5.22
C GLY A 23 21.19 -5.00 -5.80
N LYS A 24 20.46 -6.13 -5.69
CA LYS A 24 20.85 -7.41 -6.30
C LYS A 24 20.91 -7.29 -7.82
N GLY A 25 21.97 -7.85 -8.44
CA GLY A 25 22.18 -7.84 -9.88
C GLY A 25 21.74 -9.14 -10.56
N PHE A 26 21.26 -9.03 -11.78
CA PHE A 26 20.73 -10.13 -12.61
C PHE A 26 21.27 -10.03 -14.04
N LEU A 27 21.34 -11.17 -14.71
CA LEU A 27 21.89 -11.28 -16.06
C LEU A 27 20.79 -11.09 -17.11
N SER A 28 19.55 -11.49 -16.81
CA SER A 28 18.39 -11.30 -17.68
C SER A 28 17.36 -10.34 -17.08
N PHE A 29 16.46 -9.82 -17.93
CA PHE A 29 15.36 -8.98 -17.49
C PHE A 29 14.29 -9.79 -16.73
N ASP A 30 14.07 -11.04 -17.13
CA ASP A 30 13.05 -11.91 -16.55
C ASP A 30 13.41 -12.29 -15.11
N GLU A 31 14.66 -12.69 -14.85
CA GLU A 31 15.17 -12.95 -13.49
C GLU A 31 15.04 -11.70 -12.60
N TYR A 32 15.33 -10.52 -13.15
CA TYR A 32 15.18 -9.25 -12.44
C TYR A 32 13.73 -8.96 -12.08
N LYS A 33 12.80 -9.23 -13.01
CA LYS A 33 11.37 -9.00 -12.83
C LYS A 33 10.79 -9.96 -11.79
N GLU A 34 11.07 -11.25 -11.94
CA GLU A 34 10.65 -12.31 -11.03
C GLU A 34 11.15 -12.04 -9.60
N HIS A 35 12.44 -11.73 -9.45
CA HIS A 35 12.99 -11.36 -8.16
C HIS A 35 12.23 -10.20 -7.51
N ILE A 36 11.87 -9.15 -8.26
CA ILE A 36 11.18 -8.02 -7.64
C ILE A 36 9.78 -8.39 -7.18
N VAL A 37 9.06 -9.15 -8.01
CA VAL A 37 7.69 -9.56 -7.73
C VAL A 37 7.63 -10.51 -6.53
N GLU A 38 8.61 -11.40 -6.39
CA GLU A 38 8.62 -12.41 -5.32
C GLU A 38 9.27 -11.92 -4.02
N SER A 39 10.32 -11.10 -4.12
CA SER A 39 11.13 -10.74 -2.95
C SER A 39 10.76 -9.40 -2.32
N HIS A 40 9.92 -8.57 -2.96
CA HIS A 40 9.55 -7.24 -2.48
C HIS A 40 8.04 -7.06 -2.44
N GLU A 41 7.56 -6.03 -1.75
CA GLU A 41 6.12 -5.79 -1.58
C GLU A 41 5.55 -4.83 -2.63
N GLU A 42 4.60 -5.29 -3.46
CA GLU A 42 3.88 -4.44 -4.43
C GLU A 42 3.05 -3.36 -3.70
N GLY A 43 2.99 -2.18 -4.30
CA GLY A 43 2.46 -0.95 -3.71
C GLY A 43 3.48 -0.29 -2.78
N ARG A 44 4.12 -1.05 -1.89
CA ARG A 44 5.06 -0.48 -0.93
C ARG A 44 6.42 -0.14 -1.54
N GLU A 45 7.04 -1.09 -2.22
CA GLU A 45 8.43 -0.98 -2.69
C GLU A 45 8.53 -0.84 -4.22
N PHE A 46 7.52 -1.34 -4.93
CA PHE A 46 7.37 -1.18 -6.37
C PHE A 46 5.87 -1.13 -6.74
N VAL A 47 5.56 -0.75 -7.97
CA VAL A 47 4.25 -0.93 -8.61
C VAL A 47 4.46 -1.60 -9.97
N CYS A 48 3.53 -2.44 -10.42
CA CYS A 48 3.64 -3.03 -11.76
C CYS A 48 3.07 -2.12 -12.84
N CYS A 49 3.68 -2.18 -14.03
CA CYS A 49 3.04 -1.70 -15.24
C CYS A 49 1.78 -2.54 -15.53
N PRO A 50 0.60 -1.93 -15.65
CA PRO A 50 -0.67 -2.64 -15.83
C PRO A 50 -0.89 -3.15 -17.26
N LEU A 51 -0.01 -2.80 -18.21
CA LEU A 51 -0.08 -3.35 -19.56
C LEU A 51 0.42 -4.80 -19.52
N GLU A 52 -0.43 -5.76 -19.92
CA GLU A 52 -0.10 -7.19 -19.92
C GLU A 52 1.19 -7.51 -20.69
N ARG A 53 1.38 -6.83 -21.82
CA ARG A 53 2.60 -6.93 -22.66
C ARG A 53 3.87 -6.41 -21.98
N CYS A 54 3.77 -5.74 -20.85
CA CYS A 54 4.89 -5.12 -20.15
C CYS A 54 5.09 -5.72 -18.75
N GLY A 55 4.10 -5.56 -17.86
CA GLY A 55 4.16 -6.05 -16.48
C GLY A 55 5.42 -5.67 -15.71
N SER A 56 6.13 -4.59 -16.11
CA SER A 56 7.44 -4.27 -15.54
C SER A 56 7.30 -3.68 -14.14
N PRO A 57 8.07 -4.15 -13.15
CA PRO A 57 8.10 -3.51 -11.84
C PRO A 57 8.83 -2.17 -11.93
N VAL A 58 8.19 -1.11 -11.43
CA VAL A 58 8.69 0.26 -11.50
C VAL A 58 8.46 1.01 -10.20
N ARG A 59 9.17 2.13 -10.01
CA ARG A 59 8.96 3.03 -8.87
C ARG A 59 7.88 4.08 -9.12
N ASP A 60 7.77 4.53 -10.37
CA ASP A 60 6.90 5.60 -10.82
C ASP A 60 6.31 5.24 -12.18
N LEU A 61 5.03 4.91 -12.16
CA LEU A 61 4.29 4.47 -13.33
C LEU A 61 4.10 5.59 -14.34
N ARG A 62 3.98 6.85 -13.89
CA ARG A 62 3.80 8.01 -14.79
C ARG A 62 5.06 8.24 -15.60
N LEU A 63 6.22 8.21 -14.95
CA LEU A 63 7.50 8.33 -15.63
C LEU A 63 7.73 7.14 -16.57
N HIS A 64 7.41 5.92 -16.12
CA HIS A 64 7.50 4.73 -16.94
C HIS A 64 6.66 4.84 -18.22
N PHE A 65 5.38 5.22 -18.12
CA PHE A 65 4.52 5.42 -19.29
C PHE A 65 5.07 6.49 -20.23
N LYS A 66 5.50 7.64 -19.70
CA LYS A 66 6.08 8.72 -20.51
C LYS A 66 7.27 8.25 -21.37
N VAL A 67 8.10 7.34 -20.84
CA VAL A 67 9.33 6.89 -21.51
C VAL A 67 9.14 5.62 -22.34
N LYS A 68 8.30 4.67 -21.89
CA LYS A 68 8.15 3.33 -22.48
C LYS A 68 6.82 3.12 -23.20
N HIS A 69 5.81 3.91 -22.87
CA HIS A 69 4.45 3.81 -23.40
C HIS A 69 3.87 5.20 -23.75
N PRO A 70 4.57 6.03 -24.54
CA PRO A 70 4.21 7.44 -24.73
C PRO A 70 2.84 7.67 -25.39
N HIS A 71 2.32 6.66 -26.11
CA HIS A 71 1.03 6.70 -26.79
C HIS A 71 -0.07 5.92 -26.06
N GLU A 72 0.26 5.21 -24.97
CA GLU A 72 -0.72 4.48 -24.18
C GLU A 72 -1.35 5.38 -23.13
N LYS A 73 -2.64 5.16 -22.85
CA LYS A 73 -3.32 5.89 -21.79
C LYS A 73 -2.93 5.31 -20.43
N ILE A 74 -2.43 6.19 -19.55
CA ILE A 74 -2.18 5.84 -18.14
C ILE A 74 -3.53 5.52 -17.48
N PRO A 75 -3.63 4.44 -16.66
CA PRO A 75 -4.86 4.15 -15.95
C PRO A 75 -5.29 5.31 -15.05
N ALA A 76 -6.60 5.56 -14.99
CA ALA A 76 -7.17 6.60 -14.14
C ALA A 76 -7.19 6.22 -12.66
N LYS A 77 -7.08 4.93 -12.33
CA LYS A 77 -7.13 4.37 -10.97
C LYS A 77 -5.92 3.48 -10.70
N GLY A 78 -5.65 3.22 -9.42
CA GLY A 78 -4.54 2.41 -8.96
C GLY A 78 -3.31 3.22 -8.56
N GLN A 79 -2.42 2.58 -7.84
CA GLN A 79 -1.27 3.23 -7.24
C GLN A 79 -0.20 3.55 -8.30
N MET A 80 0.14 4.84 -8.45
CA MET A 80 1.07 5.30 -9.49
C MET A 80 2.54 5.23 -9.07
N LYS A 81 2.83 5.20 -7.77
CA LYS A 81 4.19 5.24 -7.24
C LYS A 81 4.31 4.33 -6.03
N ALA A 82 5.47 3.69 -5.89
CA ALA A 82 5.81 2.96 -4.67
C ALA A 82 5.85 3.90 -3.45
N VAL A 83 5.39 3.42 -2.30
CA VAL A 83 5.36 4.19 -1.03
C VAL A 83 6.78 4.51 -0.52
N VAL A 84 7.71 3.56 -0.64
CA VAL A 84 9.07 3.67 -0.12
C VAL A 84 10.08 3.62 -1.26
N TRP A 85 10.96 4.61 -1.31
CA TRP A 85 12.06 4.66 -2.28
C TRP A 85 13.39 4.37 -1.60
N LYS A 86 14.19 3.51 -2.22
CA LYS A 86 15.53 3.12 -1.75
C LYS A 86 16.52 3.55 -2.82
N ASP A 87 17.21 4.67 -2.62
CA ASP A 87 18.17 5.19 -3.59
C ASP A 87 19.53 4.50 -3.42
N GLN A 88 20.13 4.10 -4.55
CA GLN A 88 21.51 3.63 -4.60
C GLN A 88 22.43 4.84 -4.41
N THR A 89 23.30 4.79 -3.41
CA THR A 89 24.27 5.87 -3.17
C THR A 89 25.54 5.63 -3.98
N ASN A 90 26.13 6.69 -4.54
CA ASN A 90 27.37 6.62 -5.32
C ASN A 90 28.64 6.32 -4.48
N ARG A 91 28.50 5.96 -3.19
CA ARG A 91 29.62 5.66 -2.30
C ARG A 91 29.81 4.15 -2.18
N GLY A 92 30.37 3.53 -3.23
CA GLY A 92 31.22 2.31 -3.23
C GLY A 92 30.80 1.01 -2.53
N GLU A 93 29.79 0.99 -1.65
CA GLU A 93 29.54 -0.10 -0.70
C GLU A 93 28.08 -0.59 -0.72
N GLY A 94 27.35 -0.48 -1.83
CA GLY A 94 26.03 -1.13 -1.98
C GLY A 94 24.94 -0.74 -0.96
N LYS A 95 25.20 0.22 -0.05
CA LYS A 95 24.26 0.63 0.99
C LYS A 95 23.18 1.52 0.38
N LEU A 96 21.98 0.98 0.27
CA LEU A 96 20.78 1.69 -0.14
C LEU A 96 20.32 2.63 0.98
N LYS A 97 20.05 3.90 0.66
CA LYS A 97 19.37 4.80 1.60
C LYS A 97 17.86 4.72 1.36
N SER A 98 17.13 4.21 2.35
CA SER A 98 15.66 4.25 2.32
C SER A 98 15.15 5.62 2.75
N ARG A 99 14.33 6.27 1.92
CA ARG A 99 13.49 7.40 2.33
C ARG A 99 12.12 6.84 2.65
N LYS A 100 11.89 6.50 3.92
CA LYS A 100 10.55 6.13 4.38
C LYS A 100 9.71 7.41 4.50
N PRO A 101 8.48 7.43 3.97
CA PRO A 101 7.55 8.51 4.29
C PRO A 101 7.33 8.52 5.81
N LYS A 102 7.38 9.71 6.40
CA LYS A 102 7.01 9.91 7.80
C LYS A 102 5.50 10.14 7.85
N PHE A 103 4.74 9.10 8.17
CA PHE A 103 3.32 9.24 8.44
C PHE A 103 3.12 9.89 9.82
N ARG A 104 2.00 10.60 9.99
CA ARG A 104 1.58 11.08 11.31
C ARG A 104 1.11 9.88 12.12
N GLU A 105 1.86 9.55 13.17
CA GLU A 105 1.63 8.45 14.11
C GLU A 105 1.47 9.04 15.51
N GLY A 106 0.71 8.38 16.38
CA GLY A 106 0.49 8.82 17.76
C GLY A 106 -0.69 8.13 18.42
N TYR A 107 -1.20 8.74 19.48
CA TYR A 107 -2.30 8.20 20.28
C TYR A 107 -3.47 9.18 20.35
N LEU A 108 -4.69 8.66 20.36
CA LEU A 108 -5.92 9.38 20.66
C LEU A 108 -6.54 8.81 21.93
N THR A 109 -6.83 9.65 22.92
CA THR A 109 -7.54 9.25 24.14
C THR A 109 -9.04 9.17 23.84
N SER A 110 -9.62 7.97 23.88
CA SER A 110 -11.02 7.73 23.53
C SER A 110 -11.94 7.91 24.74
N THR A 111 -12.93 8.79 24.62
CA THR A 111 -13.99 8.97 25.62
C THR A 111 -14.99 7.81 25.59
N LYS A 112 -15.28 7.28 24.39
CA LYS A 112 -16.16 6.12 24.19
C LYS A 112 -15.63 4.83 24.80
N ASN A 113 -14.31 4.73 24.95
CA ASN A 113 -13.62 3.59 25.53
C ASN A 113 -13.01 3.91 26.90
N GLY A 114 -13.65 4.77 27.69
CA GLY A 114 -13.29 5.00 29.09
C GLY A 114 -11.92 5.63 29.31
N GLY A 115 -11.48 6.49 28.39
CA GLY A 115 -10.18 7.17 28.44
C GLY A 115 -9.01 6.34 27.91
N LYS A 116 -9.25 5.20 27.25
CA LYS A 116 -8.18 4.36 26.68
C LYS A 116 -7.45 5.09 25.55
N GLU A 117 -6.12 4.97 25.53
CA GLU A 117 -5.29 5.45 24.41
C GLU A 117 -5.38 4.50 23.21
N MET A 118 -5.71 5.05 22.05
CA MET A 118 -5.86 4.36 20.78
C MET A 118 -4.72 4.77 19.85
N HIS A 119 -3.82 3.83 19.57
CA HIS A 119 -2.67 4.05 18.70
C HIS A 119 -3.12 4.15 17.23
N TYR A 120 -2.77 5.23 16.55
CA TYR A 120 -2.91 5.34 15.09
C TYR A 120 -1.53 5.38 14.43
N ARG A 121 -1.40 4.67 13.31
CA ARG A 121 -0.20 4.57 12.47
C ARG A 121 -0.23 5.52 11.28
N SER A 122 -1.36 6.18 11.04
CA SER A 122 -1.51 7.15 9.98
C SER A 122 -2.40 8.33 10.38
N GLY A 123 -2.19 9.46 9.71
CA GLY A 123 -3.06 10.62 9.88
C GLY A 123 -4.50 10.32 9.45
N MET A 124 -4.71 9.36 8.54
CA MET A 124 -6.05 8.94 8.12
C MET A 124 -6.76 8.17 9.23
N GLU A 125 -6.08 7.23 9.90
CA GLU A 125 -6.60 6.55 11.09
C GLU A 125 -6.97 7.54 12.19
N CYS A 126 -6.09 8.50 12.50
CA CYS A 126 -6.39 9.55 13.47
C CYS A 126 -7.68 10.30 13.14
N ASN A 127 -7.86 10.72 11.89
CA ASN A 127 -9.09 11.39 11.45
C ASN A 127 -10.32 10.48 11.54
N VAL A 128 -10.17 9.17 11.31
CA VAL A 128 -11.27 8.21 11.47
C VAL A 128 -11.65 8.13 12.93
N TYR A 129 -10.68 7.96 13.84
CA TYR A 129 -10.93 7.83 15.28
C TYR A 129 -11.62 9.09 15.82
N GLU A 130 -11.17 10.28 15.42
CA GLU A 130 -11.85 11.54 15.73
C GLU A 130 -13.31 11.56 15.26
N CYS A 131 -13.60 11.02 14.07
CA CYS A 131 -14.98 10.91 13.60
C CYS A 131 -15.79 9.91 14.45
N LEU A 132 -15.20 8.76 14.80
CA LEU A 132 -15.90 7.77 15.62
C LEU A 132 -16.28 8.35 16.98
N GLU A 133 -15.40 9.12 17.62
CA GLU A 133 -15.66 9.81 18.89
C GLU A 133 -16.85 10.78 18.81
N CYS A 134 -17.09 11.41 17.66
CA CYS A 134 -18.20 12.35 17.45
C CYS A 134 -19.53 11.69 17.07
N MET A 135 -19.54 10.42 16.66
CA MET A 135 -20.74 9.74 16.18
C MET A 135 -21.53 9.14 17.35
N SER A 136 -22.78 9.53 17.53
CA SER A 136 -23.63 9.05 18.63
C SER A 136 -24.06 7.60 18.48
N GLU A 137 -24.16 7.11 17.24
CA GLU A 137 -24.49 5.71 16.92
C GLU A 137 -23.36 4.74 17.25
N ILE A 138 -22.16 5.23 17.57
CA ILE A 138 -21.01 4.41 17.95
C ILE A 138 -20.90 4.38 19.47
N ILE A 139 -20.90 3.17 20.02
CA ILE A 139 -20.77 2.95 21.47
C ILE A 139 -19.31 2.80 21.88
N SER A 140 -18.54 2.02 21.13
CA SER A 140 -17.13 1.78 21.40
C SER A 140 -16.42 1.24 20.15
N TYR A 141 -15.10 1.29 20.14
CA TYR A 141 -14.30 0.64 19.10
C TYR A 141 -12.98 0.07 19.65
N GLU A 142 -12.40 -0.87 18.93
CA GLU A 142 -11.14 -1.54 19.25
C GLU A 142 -10.18 -1.40 18.06
N VAL A 143 -8.94 -0.98 18.34
CA VAL A 143 -7.86 -0.90 17.33
C VAL A 143 -7.13 -2.23 17.24
N GLU A 144 -6.89 -2.72 16.03
CA GLU A 144 -6.24 -4.01 15.74
C GLU A 144 -6.84 -5.17 16.56
N PRO A 145 -8.15 -5.43 16.44
CA PRO A 145 -8.91 -6.25 17.39
C PRO A 145 -8.52 -7.72 17.39
N PHE A 146 -8.07 -8.26 16.26
CA PHE A 146 -7.69 -9.67 16.11
C PHE A 146 -6.81 -9.90 14.88
N LYS A 147 -6.27 -11.11 14.79
CA LYS A 147 -5.51 -11.59 13.64
C LYS A 147 -6.36 -12.48 12.75
N VAL A 148 -6.26 -12.30 11.44
CA VAL A 148 -6.84 -13.16 10.41
C VAL A 148 -5.71 -13.80 9.61
N LYS A 149 -5.77 -15.12 9.45
CA LYS A 149 -4.86 -15.86 8.57
C LYS A 149 -5.38 -15.83 7.14
N TYR A 150 -4.50 -15.64 6.18
CA TYR A 150 -4.82 -15.68 4.75
C TYR A 150 -3.69 -16.32 3.96
N THR A 151 -4.00 -16.88 2.79
CA THR A 151 -3.01 -17.43 1.86
C THR A 151 -2.87 -16.50 0.67
N PHE A 152 -1.64 -16.17 0.27
CA PHE A 152 -1.37 -15.41 -0.94
C PHE A 152 -0.12 -15.98 -1.62
N GLN A 153 -0.20 -16.24 -2.93
CA GLN A 153 0.90 -16.83 -3.72
C GLN A 153 1.46 -18.13 -3.11
N GLY A 154 0.60 -18.96 -2.51
CA GLY A 154 1.00 -20.23 -1.89
C GLY A 154 1.58 -20.13 -0.48
N GLU A 155 1.82 -18.91 0.02
CA GLU A 155 2.33 -18.68 1.36
C GLU A 155 1.22 -18.28 2.34
N MET A 156 1.35 -18.73 3.59
CA MET A 156 0.45 -18.35 4.67
C MET A 156 0.95 -17.07 5.35
N HIS A 157 0.03 -16.13 5.57
CA HIS A 157 0.29 -14.85 6.19
C HIS A 157 -0.73 -14.54 7.28
N GLU A 158 -0.38 -13.60 8.16
CA GLU A 158 -1.27 -13.01 9.14
C GLU A 158 -1.54 -11.53 8.78
N TYR A 159 -2.75 -11.08 9.04
CA TYR A 159 -3.19 -9.70 8.85
C TYR A 159 -4.07 -9.28 10.02
N ASN A 160 -3.92 -8.02 10.45
CA ASN A 160 -4.72 -7.41 11.51
C ASN A 160 -5.62 -6.36 10.86
N PRO A 161 -6.95 -6.49 10.90
CA PRO A 161 -7.85 -5.41 10.51
C PRO A 161 -7.65 -4.18 11.40
N ASP A 162 -7.91 -2.98 10.88
CA ASP A 162 -7.62 -1.76 11.66
C ASP A 162 -8.57 -1.54 12.84
N LEU A 163 -9.87 -1.80 12.65
CA LEU A 163 -10.89 -1.45 13.63
C LEU A 163 -11.99 -2.50 13.76
N LYS A 164 -12.46 -2.68 14.99
CA LYS A 164 -13.78 -3.26 15.30
C LYS A 164 -14.64 -2.20 15.96
N ILE A 165 -15.85 -1.98 15.47
CA ILE A 165 -16.75 -0.91 15.90
C ILE A 165 -18.06 -1.53 16.36
N ASN A 166 -18.50 -1.16 17.56
CA ASN A 166 -19.77 -1.60 18.14
C ASN A 166 -20.78 -0.45 18.04
N PHE A 167 -21.89 -0.69 17.34
CA PHE A 167 -22.95 0.30 17.11
C PHE A 167 -24.08 0.19 18.15
N SER A 168 -24.82 1.28 18.31
CA SER A 168 -25.89 1.41 19.32
C SER A 168 -27.11 0.53 19.06
N ASP A 169 -27.34 0.12 17.82
CA ASP A 169 -28.38 -0.84 17.42
C ASP A 169 -27.92 -2.31 17.56
N GLY A 170 -26.71 -2.54 18.08
CA GLY A 170 -26.16 -3.86 18.40
C GLY A 170 -25.36 -4.51 17.27
N HIS A 171 -25.32 -3.95 16.05
CA HIS A 171 -24.47 -4.51 15.01
C HIS A 171 -23.00 -4.17 15.22
N VAL A 172 -22.12 -4.99 14.65
CA VAL A 172 -20.67 -4.84 14.74
C VAL A 172 -20.08 -4.78 13.33
N GLU A 173 -19.23 -3.79 13.09
CA GLU A 173 -18.50 -3.66 11.84
C GLU A 173 -16.99 -3.77 12.07
N ILE A 174 -16.30 -4.38 11.11
CA ILE A 174 -14.85 -4.46 11.03
C ILE A 174 -14.40 -3.58 9.87
N TRP A 175 -13.60 -2.56 10.16
CA TRP A 175 -13.16 -1.58 9.17
C TRP A 175 -11.66 -1.74 8.88
N GLU A 176 -11.32 -1.78 7.60
CA GLU A 176 -9.97 -1.59 7.09
C GLU A 176 -9.84 -0.17 6.53
N ILE A 177 -8.85 0.61 6.97
CA ILE A 177 -8.63 1.99 6.55
C ILE A 177 -7.54 1.99 5.48
N LYS A 178 -7.92 2.27 4.24
CA LYS A 178 -7.00 2.20 3.10
C LYS A 178 -7.19 3.35 2.11
N PRO A 179 -6.10 3.99 1.63
CA PRO A 179 -6.19 4.91 0.50
C PRO A 179 -6.81 4.25 -0.73
N SER A 180 -7.71 4.95 -1.42
CA SER A 180 -8.46 4.37 -2.55
C SER A 180 -7.57 3.79 -3.66
N ASP A 181 -6.42 4.42 -3.92
CA ASP A 181 -5.47 4.03 -4.95
C ASP A 181 -4.77 2.70 -4.66
N GLN A 182 -4.73 2.27 -3.39
CA GLN A 182 -4.14 0.99 -2.97
C GLN A 182 -5.16 -0.14 -2.91
N THR A 183 -6.43 0.11 -3.16
CA THR A 183 -7.48 -0.90 -2.93
C THR A 183 -7.49 -2.05 -3.94
N HIS A 184 -6.85 -1.87 -5.10
CA HIS A 184 -6.90 -2.83 -6.20
C HIS A 184 -5.70 -3.78 -6.27
N LEU A 185 -4.80 -3.75 -5.28
CA LEU A 185 -3.64 -4.65 -5.25
C LEU A 185 -4.10 -6.11 -5.02
N PRO A 186 -3.61 -7.10 -5.79
CA PRO A 186 -4.05 -8.49 -5.68
C PRO A 186 -3.92 -9.08 -4.26
N LYS A 187 -2.87 -8.69 -3.54
CA LYS A 187 -2.64 -9.10 -2.14
C LYS A 187 -3.74 -8.62 -1.19
N ASN A 188 -4.34 -7.46 -1.47
CA ASN A 188 -5.43 -6.94 -0.64
C ASN A 188 -6.71 -7.75 -0.84
N SER A 189 -7.00 -8.22 -2.05
CA SER A 189 -8.14 -9.12 -2.30
C SER A 189 -8.08 -10.37 -1.40
N ALA A 190 -6.93 -11.04 -1.33
CA ALA A 190 -6.77 -12.24 -0.49
C ALA A 190 -6.93 -11.95 1.01
N LYS A 191 -6.37 -10.83 1.50
CA LYS A 191 -6.53 -10.39 2.90
C LYS A 191 -8.00 -10.15 3.24
N TRP A 192 -8.67 -9.38 2.39
CA TRP A 192 -10.01 -8.87 2.64
C TRP A 192 -11.07 -9.95 2.46
N GLU A 193 -10.90 -10.87 1.52
CA GLU A 193 -11.76 -12.04 1.38
C GLU A 193 -11.68 -12.91 2.64
N SER A 194 -10.47 -13.20 3.13
CA SER A 194 -10.28 -13.99 4.35
C SER A 194 -10.87 -13.28 5.58
N CYS A 195 -10.71 -11.96 5.66
CA CYS A 195 -11.29 -11.15 6.73
C CYS A 195 -12.82 -11.11 6.65
N GLN A 196 -13.38 -10.98 5.44
CA GLN A 196 -14.81 -10.99 5.22
C GLN A 196 -15.42 -12.32 5.67
N GLN A 197 -14.84 -13.45 5.28
CA GLN A 197 -15.29 -14.78 5.75
C GLN A 197 -15.21 -14.89 7.28
N HIS A 198 -14.14 -14.36 7.89
CA HIS A 198 -14.00 -14.32 9.35
C HIS A 198 -15.11 -13.51 10.03
N CYS A 199 -15.51 -12.39 9.41
CA CYS A 199 -16.56 -11.50 9.89
C CYS A 199 -17.95 -12.13 9.73
N GLU A 200 -18.26 -12.68 8.56
CA GLU A 200 -19.53 -13.32 8.24
C GLU A 200 -19.83 -14.49 9.21
N ALA A 201 -18.81 -15.30 9.50
CA ALA A 201 -18.92 -16.40 10.48
C ALA A 201 -19.28 -15.93 11.92
N ARG A 202 -19.15 -14.62 12.21
CA ARG A 202 -19.44 -14.00 13.51
C ARG A 202 -20.64 -13.05 13.46
N GLY A 203 -21.28 -12.91 12.31
CA GLY A 203 -22.35 -11.92 12.10
C GLY A 203 -21.83 -10.46 12.08
N TYR A 204 -20.54 -10.25 11.83
CA TYR A 204 -19.96 -8.92 11.66
C TYR A 204 -20.01 -8.51 10.19
N LYS A 205 -20.06 -7.20 9.93
CA LYS A 205 -19.93 -6.65 8.59
C LYS A 205 -18.53 -6.12 8.35
N PHE A 206 -17.88 -6.58 7.29
CA PHE A 206 -16.56 -6.07 6.88
C PHE A 206 -16.70 -4.93 5.88
N MET A 207 -15.90 -3.88 6.02
CA MET A 207 -15.80 -2.83 5.01
C MET A 207 -14.40 -2.21 4.91
N VAL A 208 -14.08 -1.70 3.72
CA VAL A 208 -12.87 -0.90 3.47
C VAL A 208 -13.25 0.57 3.41
N LEU A 209 -12.73 1.36 4.34
CA LEU A 209 -12.92 2.81 4.40
C LEU A 209 -11.78 3.54 3.68
N THR A 210 -12.16 4.28 2.64
CA THR A 210 -11.25 5.17 1.89
C THR A 210 -11.46 6.63 2.28
N GLU A 211 -10.63 7.53 1.74
CA GLU A 211 -10.76 8.98 1.94
C GLU A 211 -12.13 9.51 1.52
N ILE A 212 -12.77 8.87 0.53
CA ILE A 212 -14.15 9.20 0.11
C ILE A 212 -15.13 8.89 1.23
N GLY A 213 -15.00 7.72 1.86
CA GLY A 213 -15.81 7.32 3.01
C GLY A 213 -15.60 8.24 4.21
N LEU A 214 -14.34 8.52 4.55
CA LEU A 214 -13.98 9.46 5.63
C LEU A 214 -14.60 10.85 5.42
N ASN A 215 -14.58 11.37 4.19
CA ASN A 215 -15.21 12.65 3.87
C ASN A 215 -16.74 12.61 4.09
N LYS A 216 -17.41 11.50 3.76
CA LYS A 216 -18.84 11.32 4.05
C LYS A 216 -19.11 11.28 5.57
N LEU A 217 -18.27 10.63 6.35
CA LEU A 217 -18.39 10.63 7.81
C LEU A 217 -18.28 12.05 8.38
N LYS A 218 -17.27 12.81 7.93
CA LYS A 218 -17.10 14.22 8.32
C LYS A 218 -18.30 15.08 7.95
N GLN A 219 -18.90 14.87 6.79
CA GLN A 219 -20.12 15.58 6.37
C GLN A 219 -21.32 15.20 7.24
N LYS A 220 -21.50 13.91 7.55
CA LYS A 220 -22.57 13.43 8.42
C LYS A 220 -22.50 14.07 9.81
N ILE A 221 -21.30 14.11 10.40
CA ILE A 221 -21.07 14.76 11.71
C ILE A 221 -21.45 16.24 11.64
N LYS A 222 -21.00 16.97 10.61
CA LYS A 222 -21.33 18.39 10.44
C LYS A 222 -22.82 18.66 10.29
N ASN A 223 -23.57 17.74 9.70
CA ASN A 223 -25.02 17.91 9.48
C ASN A 223 -25.85 17.52 10.72
N ASN A 224 -25.26 16.81 11.67
CA ASN A 224 -25.91 16.34 12.90
C ASN A 224 -25.50 17.16 14.14
N LEU A 225 -24.64 18.17 13.96
CA LEU A 225 -24.27 19.20 14.94
C LEU A 225 -25.15 20.43 14.74
#